data_AF-A0AAN8HC46-F1
#
_entry.id   AF-A0AAN8HC46-F1
#
_cell.length_a   1.000
_cell.length_b   1.000
_cell.length_c   1.000
_cell.angle_alpha   90.00
_cell.angle_beta   90.00
_cell.angle_gamma   90.00
#
_symmetry.space_group_name_H-M   'P 1'
#
loop_
_entity.id
_entity.type
_entity.pdbx_description
1 polymer ?
#
loop_
_entity_poly.entity_id
_entity_poly.type
_entity_poly.pdbx_seq_one_letter_code
_entity_poly.pdbx_strand_id
1 'polypeptide(L)'
;MIVQTDASEVGIGAVLSQEVHGEEHPVMYISRKLNTREQGYATVEKEGLAIKWALECLRYYLLGRHFTLVTDHAPLIWMANKKDTNAKVGRWFVSLQEFNFSIIHRAGAKHGNAYALSRRDALWDHGHLSSARTEGGGV
;
A
#
# COMPACT_ATOMS: atom_id res chain seq x y z
N MET A 1 5.48 -15.92 1.19
CA MET A 1 4.57 -14.81 1.55
C MET A 1 4.84 -13.65 0.60
N ILE A 2 3.81 -12.89 0.26
CA ILE A 2 3.89 -11.68 -0.57
C ILE A 2 3.30 -10.53 0.24
N VAL A 3 3.95 -9.37 0.26
CA VAL A 3 3.45 -8.14 0.88
C VAL A 3 3.36 -7.08 -0.21
N GLN A 4 2.15 -6.65 -0.56
CA GLN A 4 1.92 -5.52 -1.46
C GLN A 4 1.70 -4.25 -0.63
N THR A 5 2.33 -3.12 -1.00
CA THR A 5 2.16 -1.84 -0.31
C THR A 5 1.77 -0.73 -1.28
N ASP A 6 0.82 0.12 -0.89
CA ASP A 6 0.28 1.26 -1.66
C ASP A 6 0.25 2.51 -0.74
N ALA A 7 0.51 3.68 -1.31
CA ALA A 7 0.50 4.97 -0.63
C ALA A 7 -0.25 6.02 -1.47
N SER A 8 -1.12 6.79 -0.80
CA SER A 8 -1.83 7.93 -1.37
C SER A 8 -1.62 9.19 -0.53
N GLU A 9 -2.11 10.33 -1.02
CA GLU A 9 -2.04 11.60 -0.30
C GLU A 9 -2.78 11.58 1.05
N VAL A 10 -3.76 10.69 1.22
CA VAL A 10 -4.62 10.61 2.41
C VAL A 10 -4.33 9.40 3.32
N GLY A 11 -3.70 8.35 2.80
CA GLY A 11 -3.58 7.07 3.50
C GLY A 11 -2.47 6.17 2.97
N ILE A 12 -2.20 5.11 3.72
CA ILE A 12 -1.29 4.02 3.35
C ILE A 12 -1.97 2.68 3.60
N GLY A 13 -1.70 1.71 2.74
CA GLY A 13 -2.30 0.39 2.79
C GLY A 13 -1.32 -0.72 2.41
N ALA A 14 -1.60 -1.92 2.89
CA ALA A 14 -0.89 -3.12 2.48
C ALA A 14 -1.77 -4.37 2.48
N VAL A 15 -1.37 -5.34 1.65
CA VAL A 15 -1.99 -6.66 1.55
C VAL A 15 -0.91 -7.71 1.83
N LEU A 16 -1.15 -8.58 2.82
CA LEU A 16 -0.40 -9.81 3.00
C LEU A 16 -1.10 -10.92 2.22
N SER A 17 -0.40 -11.58 1.32
CA SER A 17 -0.88 -12.72 0.54
C SER A 17 0.01 -13.96 0.70
N GLN A 18 -0.60 -15.12 0.57
CA GLN A 18 0.10 -16.39 0.31
C GLN A 18 0.09 -16.69 -1.19
N GLU A 19 1.13 -17.34 -1.67
CA GLU A 19 1.17 -17.88 -3.01
C GLU A 19 0.84 -19.37 -2.92
N VAL A 20 -0.21 -19.82 -3.62
CA VAL A 20 -0.63 -21.22 -3.64
C VAL A 20 -0.90 -21.60 -5.09
N HIS A 21 -0.25 -22.66 -5.58
CA HIS A 21 -0.29 -23.08 -6.99
C HIS A 21 0.02 -21.97 -8.04
N GLY A 22 0.70 -20.90 -7.64
CA GLY A 22 1.02 -19.74 -8.49
C GLY A 22 0.01 -18.59 -8.42
N GLU A 23 -1.07 -18.70 -7.65
CA GLU A 23 -2.05 -17.63 -7.43
C GLU A 23 -1.83 -16.91 -6.09
N GLU A 24 -2.09 -15.59 -6.07
CA GLU A 24 -1.94 -14.74 -4.89
C GLU A 24 -3.26 -14.72 -4.07
N HIS A 25 -3.31 -15.47 -2.96
CA HIS A 25 -4.45 -15.51 -2.06
C HIS A 25 -4.27 -14.52 -0.89
N PRO A 26 -5.10 -13.47 -0.76
CA PRO A 26 -5.01 -12.51 0.34
C PRO A 26 -5.31 -13.14 1.70
N VAL A 27 -4.41 -12.95 2.67
CA VAL A 27 -4.51 -13.40 4.06
C VAL A 27 -4.97 -12.26 4.97
N MET A 28 -4.46 -11.04 4.75
CA MET A 28 -4.78 -9.89 5.58
C MET A 28 -4.67 -8.58 4.78
N TYR A 29 -5.63 -7.68 5.01
CA TYR A 29 -5.61 -6.31 4.53
C TYR A 29 -5.39 -5.38 5.71
N ILE A 30 -4.48 -4.41 5.58
CA ILE A 30 -4.27 -3.34 6.56
C ILE A 30 -4.28 -1.98 5.87
N SER A 31 -4.86 -0.96 6.51
CA SER A 31 -4.82 0.42 6.03
C SER A 31 -4.89 1.41 7.19
N ARG A 32 -4.22 2.57 7.08
CA ARG A 32 -4.46 3.72 7.97
C ARG A 32 -4.44 5.03 7.21
N LYS A 33 -5.15 6.04 7.73
CA LYS A 33 -4.99 7.41 7.26
C LYS A 33 -3.63 7.98 7.68
N LEU A 34 -3.11 8.88 6.87
CA LEU A 34 -1.93 9.70 7.20
C LEU A 34 -2.36 10.85 8.11
N ASN A 35 -1.56 11.17 9.13
CA ASN A 35 -1.77 12.38 9.93
C ASN A 35 -1.28 13.62 9.17
N THR A 36 -1.66 14.82 9.61
CA THR A 36 -1.37 16.10 8.92
C THR A 36 0.12 16.32 8.60
N ARG A 37 1.05 15.79 9.41
CA ARG A 37 2.49 15.87 9.12
C ARG A 37 2.93 14.87 8.06
N GLU A 38 2.33 13.68 8.03
CA GLU A 38 2.60 12.63 7.04
C GLU A 38 1.96 12.93 5.68
N GLN A 39 0.80 13.60 5.65
CA GLN A 39 0.18 14.10 4.42
C GLN A 39 1.11 15.09 3.68
N GLY A 40 1.87 15.90 4.42
CA GLY A 40 2.90 16.80 3.89
C GLY A 40 4.23 16.12 3.50
N TYR A 41 4.35 14.79 3.57
CA TYR A 41 5.53 14.08 3.10
C TYR A 41 5.55 13.95 1.57
N ALA A 42 6.75 13.92 0.99
CA ALA A 42 6.92 13.63 -0.45
C ALA A 42 6.47 12.18 -0.76
N THR A 43 6.09 11.88 -2.01
CA THR A 43 5.58 10.54 -2.40
C THR A 43 6.54 9.41 -2.00
N VAL A 44 7.85 9.59 -2.24
CA VAL A 44 8.92 8.65 -1.82
C VAL A 44 8.98 8.42 -0.30
N GLU A 45 8.66 9.44 0.50
CA GLU A 45 8.56 9.30 1.95
C GLU A 45 7.24 8.63 2.38
N LYS A 46 6.13 8.87 1.67
CA LYS A 46 4.83 8.20 1.91
C LYS A 46 4.92 6.70 1.61
N GLU A 47 5.58 6.32 0.52
CA GLU A 47 5.87 4.93 0.13
C GLU A 47 6.82 4.25 1.14
N GLY A 48 7.92 4.91 1.51
CA GLY A 48 8.84 4.41 2.55
C GLY A 48 8.18 4.23 3.92
N LEU A 49 7.24 5.12 4.26
CA LEU A 49 6.40 5.02 5.44
C LEU A 49 5.40 3.86 5.33
N ALA A 50 4.76 3.66 4.17
CA ALA A 50 3.85 2.54 3.91
C ALA A 50 4.55 1.20 4.12
N ILE A 51 5.74 1.03 3.53
CA ILE A 51 6.57 -0.17 3.68
C ILE A 51 6.93 -0.41 5.15
N LYS A 52 7.50 0.59 5.83
CA LYS A 52 7.90 0.45 7.24
C LYS A 52 6.72 0.06 8.12
N TRP A 53 5.63 0.82 8.03
CA TRP A 53 4.43 0.58 8.84
C TRP A 53 3.79 -0.79 8.54
N ALA A 54 3.78 -1.22 7.28
CA ALA A 54 3.27 -2.53 6.90
C ALA A 54 4.12 -3.68 7.50
N LEU A 55 5.45 -3.61 7.42
CA LEU A 55 6.31 -4.66 8.00
C LEU A 55 6.22 -4.68 9.54
N GLU A 56 6.09 -3.52 10.19
CA GLU A 56 5.87 -3.43 11.64
C GLU A 56 4.53 -4.06 12.06
N CYS A 57 3.43 -3.75 11.36
CA CYS A 57 2.13 -4.36 11.64
C CYS A 57 2.09 -5.87 11.33
N LEU A 58 2.76 -6.31 10.27
CA LEU A 58 2.77 -7.72 9.84
C LEU A 58 3.91 -8.54 10.48
N ARG A 59 4.67 -7.97 11.44
CA ARG A 59 5.88 -8.56 12.03
C ARG A 59 5.74 -10.04 12.40
N TYR A 60 4.64 -10.41 13.06
CA TYR A 60 4.37 -11.78 13.51
C TYR A 60 4.23 -12.81 12.36
N TYR A 61 3.93 -12.37 11.13
CA TYR A 61 3.84 -13.24 9.95
C TYR A 61 5.14 -13.35 9.15
N LEU A 62 6.02 -12.34 9.28
CA LEU A 62 7.16 -12.08 8.40
C LEU A 62 8.53 -12.31 9.06
N LEU A 63 8.66 -12.07 10.37
CA LEU A 63 9.93 -12.21 11.08
C LEU A 63 10.43 -13.67 11.04
N GLY A 64 11.71 -13.86 10.74
CA GLY A 64 12.32 -15.20 10.61
C GLY A 64 11.92 -15.96 9.34
N ARG A 65 11.25 -15.33 8.37
CA ARG A 65 10.86 -15.92 7.08
C ARG A 65 11.35 -15.08 5.92
N HIS A 66 11.61 -15.71 4.77
CA HIS A 66 11.76 -14.99 3.51
C HIS A 66 10.38 -14.64 2.92
N PHE A 67 10.25 -13.45 2.36
CA PHE A 67 9.06 -13.01 1.65
C PHE A 67 9.36 -12.06 0.48
N THR A 68 8.37 -11.84 -0.36
CA THR A 68 8.45 -10.88 -1.47
C THR A 68 7.75 -9.58 -1.08
N LEU A 69 8.47 -8.47 -1.06
CA LEU A 69 7.88 -7.13 -0.96
C LEU A 69 7.61 -6.59 -2.37
N VAL A 70 6.34 -6.33 -2.66
CA VAL A 70 5.88 -5.76 -3.93
C VAL A 70 5.47 -4.31 -3.72
N THR A 71 6.05 -3.41 -4.50
CA THR A 71 5.72 -1.98 -4.51
C THR A 71 5.63 -1.48 -5.95
N ASP A 72 4.77 -0.49 -6.17
CA ASP A 72 4.50 0.15 -7.44
C ASP A 72 5.49 1.29 -7.77
N HIS A 73 6.37 1.64 -6.83
CA HIS A 73 7.47 2.58 -7.01
C HIS A 73 8.80 1.98 -6.53
N ALA A 74 9.94 2.60 -6.87
CA ALA A 74 11.28 2.05 -6.60
C ALA A 74 12.07 2.58 -5.37
N PRO A 75 11.48 3.15 -4.28
CA PRO A 75 12.24 3.80 -3.20
C PRO A 75 13.40 2.99 -2.66
N LEU A 76 13.19 1.73 -2.25
CA LEU A 76 14.22 0.92 -1.60
C LEU A 76 15.47 0.72 -2.47
N ILE A 77 15.28 0.55 -3.78
CA ILE A 77 16.37 0.39 -4.75
C ILE A 77 17.11 1.72 -4.95
N TRP A 78 16.40 2.85 -4.90
CA TRP A 78 16.98 4.19 -5.00
C TRP A 78 17.68 4.65 -3.71
N MET A 79 17.11 4.33 -2.55
CA MET A 79 17.57 4.67 -1.21
C MET A 79 18.92 4.02 -0.87
N ALA A 80 19.16 2.80 -1.36
CA ALA A 80 20.46 2.14 -1.24
C ALA A 80 21.58 2.81 -2.07
N ASN A 81 21.22 3.58 -3.12
CA ASN A 81 22.16 4.11 -4.11
C ASN A 81 22.50 5.61 -3.95
N LYS A 82 21.67 6.41 -3.27
CA LYS A 82 21.95 7.85 -3.03
C LYS A 82 22.46 8.15 -1.63
N LYS A 83 23.72 8.61 -1.55
CA LYS A 83 24.43 8.96 -0.30
C LYS A 83 23.79 10.09 0.53
N ASP A 84 23.02 11.01 -0.08
CA ASP A 84 22.58 12.26 0.58
C ASP A 84 21.08 12.34 0.92
N THR A 85 20.25 11.35 0.54
CA THR A 85 18.79 11.48 0.66
C THR A 85 18.21 11.05 2.01
N ASN A 86 17.95 12.07 2.84
CA ASN A 86 16.96 12.06 3.94
C ASN A 86 17.20 11.05 5.09
N ALA A 87 17.79 11.56 6.18
CA ALA A 87 18.06 10.78 7.39
C ALA A 87 16.83 10.15 8.07
N LYS A 88 15.59 10.61 7.79
CA LYS A 88 14.35 9.95 8.24
C LYS A 88 14.23 8.57 7.59
N VAL A 89 14.39 8.54 6.27
CA VAL A 89 14.29 7.36 5.40
C VAL A 89 15.47 6.42 5.60
N GLY A 90 16.69 6.95 5.81
CA GLY A 90 17.86 6.13 6.17
C GLY A 90 17.66 5.33 7.47
N ARG A 91 17.09 5.96 8.53
CA ARG A 91 16.74 5.24 9.77
C ARG A 91 15.67 4.18 9.56
N TRP A 92 14.71 4.43 8.67
CA TRP A 92 13.72 3.41 8.29
C TRP A 92 14.38 2.22 7.59
N PHE A 93 15.27 2.45 6.62
CA PHE A 93 16.01 1.38 5.95
C PHE A 93 16.80 0.49 6.93
N VAL A 94 17.43 1.09 7.95
CA VAL A 94 18.09 0.34 9.04
C VAL A 94 17.09 -0.53 9.82
N SER A 95 15.91 -0.01 10.17
CA SER A 95 14.87 -0.83 10.81
C SER A 95 14.31 -1.94 9.92
N LEU A 96 14.42 -1.84 8.58
CA LEU A 96 14.00 -2.91 7.67
C LEU A 96 15.01 -4.06 7.59
N GLN A 97 16.26 -3.91 8.07
CA GLN A 97 17.31 -4.94 7.97
C GLN A 97 17.05 -6.19 8.82
N GLU A 98 16.10 -6.15 9.78
CA GLU A 98 15.69 -7.35 10.54
C GLU A 98 14.77 -8.29 9.75
N PHE A 99 14.25 -7.83 8.61
CA PHE A 99 13.37 -8.60 7.73
C PHE A 99 14.15 -9.17 6.55
N ASN A 100 13.92 -10.45 6.23
CA ASN A 100 14.51 -11.11 5.07
C ASN A 100 13.54 -11.06 3.90
N PHE A 101 13.78 -10.22 2.89
CA PHE A 101 12.87 -10.09 1.75
C PHE A 101 13.56 -9.76 0.42
N SER A 102 12.91 -10.20 -0.66
CA SER A 102 13.22 -9.78 -2.03
C SER A 102 12.24 -8.68 -2.46
N ILE A 103 12.73 -7.65 -3.16
CA ILE A 103 11.90 -6.55 -3.66
C ILE A 103 11.51 -6.83 -5.12
N ILE A 104 10.23 -6.70 -5.45
CA ILE A 104 9.73 -6.71 -6.84
C ILE A 104 9.00 -5.40 -7.10
N HIS A 105 9.41 -4.69 -8.15
CA HIS A 105 8.68 -3.54 -8.67
C HIS A 105 7.55 -4.03 -9.59
N ARG A 106 6.30 -3.64 -9.32
CA ARG A 106 5.13 -4.01 -10.14
C ARG A 106 4.22 -2.79 -10.30
N ALA A 107 4.28 -2.15 -11.47
CA ALA A 107 3.50 -0.95 -11.79
C ALA A 107 2.00 -1.11 -11.50
N GLY A 108 1.39 -0.07 -10.91
CA GLY A 108 0.07 -0.13 -10.27
C GLY A 108 -1.12 -0.58 -11.13
N ALA A 109 -0.99 -0.60 -12.46
CA ALA A 109 -2.01 -1.07 -13.40
C ALA A 109 -2.44 -2.55 -13.23
N LYS A 110 -1.74 -3.34 -12.39
CA LYS A 110 -2.11 -4.72 -12.02
C LYS A 110 -2.60 -4.91 -10.58
N HIS A 111 -2.73 -3.86 -9.77
CA HIS A 111 -3.05 -3.95 -8.33
C HIS A 111 -4.50 -3.59 -7.97
N GLY A 112 -5.48 -4.31 -8.50
CA GLY A 112 -6.90 -4.07 -8.21
C GLY A 112 -7.25 -4.09 -6.71
N ASN A 113 -6.64 -4.99 -5.94
CA ASN A 113 -7.02 -5.26 -4.55
C ASN A 113 -6.51 -4.19 -3.56
N ALA A 114 -5.26 -3.73 -3.69
CA ALA A 114 -4.70 -2.69 -2.81
C ALA A 114 -5.28 -1.30 -3.11
N TYR A 115 -5.42 -0.99 -4.41
CA TYR A 115 -5.77 0.34 -4.90
C TYR A 115 -7.20 0.79 -4.54
N ALA A 116 -8.09 -0.17 -4.26
CA ALA A 116 -9.44 0.07 -3.77
C ALA A 116 -9.47 0.58 -2.30
N LEU A 117 -8.49 0.18 -1.48
CA LEU A 117 -8.42 0.56 -0.06
C LEU A 117 -7.72 1.91 0.13
N SER A 118 -6.62 2.14 -0.61
CA SER A 118 -5.76 3.33 -0.52
C SER A 118 -6.48 4.66 -0.81
N ARG A 119 -7.61 4.62 -1.53
CA ARG A 119 -8.30 5.80 -2.08
C ARG A 119 -9.77 5.96 -1.64
N ARG A 120 -10.20 5.22 -0.61
CA ARG A 120 -11.60 5.16 -0.13
C ARG A 120 -12.13 6.40 0.63
N ASP A 121 -11.66 7.59 0.24
CA ASP A 121 -12.28 8.89 0.56
C ASP A 121 -12.83 9.58 -0.71
N ALA A 122 -12.38 9.19 -1.92
CA ALA A 122 -12.70 9.86 -3.19
C ALA A 122 -14.04 9.47 -3.84
N LEU A 123 -14.97 8.88 -3.06
CA LEU A 123 -16.26 8.35 -3.55
C LEU A 123 -17.48 8.82 -2.74
N TRP A 124 -17.35 9.86 -1.90
CA TRP A 124 -18.47 10.36 -1.08
C TRP A 124 -19.07 11.69 -1.58
N ASP A 125 -18.27 12.57 -2.22
CA ASP A 125 -18.80 13.78 -2.86
C ASP A 125 -19.13 13.54 -4.33
N HIS A 126 -20.42 13.25 -4.59
CA HIS A 126 -21.25 13.59 -5.77
C HIS A 126 -22.31 12.50 -5.99
N GLY A 127 -23.54 12.73 -5.50
CA GLY A 127 -24.64 11.78 -5.61
C GLY A 127 -25.96 12.34 -5.05
N HIS A 128 -26.49 13.40 -5.66
CA HIS A 128 -27.70 14.07 -5.20
C HIS A 128 -28.94 13.16 -5.30
N LEU A 129 -29.83 13.22 -4.29
CA LEU A 129 -31.05 12.42 -4.22
C LEU A 129 -32.06 12.78 -5.32
N SER A 130 -32.56 11.78 -6.04
CA SER A 130 -33.93 11.80 -6.58
C SER A 130 -34.42 10.39 -6.91
N SER A 131 -35.62 10.05 -6.47
CA SER A 131 -36.32 8.81 -6.81
C SER A 131 -37.75 9.13 -7.24
N ALA A 132 -38.19 8.67 -8.42
CA ALA A 132 -39.61 8.62 -8.76
C ALA A 132 -39.94 7.60 -9.87
N ARG A 133 -40.90 6.74 -9.56
CA ARG A 133 -42.00 6.22 -10.42
C ARG A 133 -41.69 5.55 -11.76
N THR A 134 -41.92 4.24 -11.77
CA THR A 134 -42.41 3.46 -12.92
C THR A 134 -43.95 3.61 -13.05
N GLU A 135 -44.42 4.44 -13.97
CA GLU A 135 -45.83 4.59 -14.39
C GLU A 135 -45.82 4.96 -15.89
N GLY A 136 -46.57 4.37 -16.84
CA GLY A 136 -47.49 3.21 -16.78
C GLY A 136 -47.34 2.28 -18.01
N GLY A 137 -48.14 2.46 -19.07
CA GLY A 137 -48.08 1.66 -20.32
C GLY A 137 -48.95 2.22 -21.46
N GLY A 138 -48.98 1.55 -22.63
CA GLY A 138 -49.97 1.81 -23.70
C GLY A 138 -49.45 1.92 -25.14
N VAL A 139 -49.59 0.81 -25.90
CA VAL A 139 -50.24 0.75 -27.22
C VAL A 139 -51.06 -0.55 -27.24
#